data_AF-A0A2I9DP43-F1
#
_entry.id   AF-A0A2I9DP43-F1
#
_cell.length_a   1.000
_cell.length_b   1.000
_cell.length_c   1.000
_cell.angle_alpha   90.00
_cell.angle_beta   90.00
_cell.angle_gamma   90.00
#
_symmetry.space_group_name_H-M   'P 1'
#
loop_
_entity.id
_entity.type
_entity.pdbx_description
1 polymer ?
#
loop_
_entity_poly.entity_id
_entity_poly.type
_entity_poly.pdbx_seq_one_letter_code
_entity_poly.pdbx_strand_id
1 'polypeptide(L)'
;MEHTESNKDHKYVKDGPWSELYVLTEHWKSDLEFYKDDLRFLHHLIDKYFMWITKPENLDMVKELKVGLFDLKNKCQDLLEKVQRHRTQLGQMVEDYKKADASIIIREHEHLEEEVAHFVTLFRSNRKEAFAITEFIIDSESLANLMDH
;
A
#
# COMPACT_ATOMS: atom_id res chain seq x y z
N MET A 1 12.53 12.64 46.60
CA MET A 1 12.34 12.55 45.13
C MET A 1 12.42 11.08 44.81
N GLU A 2 11.26 10.47 44.56
CA GLU A 2 11.10 9.05 44.34
C GLU A 2 11.49 8.75 42.89
N HIS A 3 12.52 7.92 42.70
CA HIS A 3 12.92 7.45 41.38
C HIS A 3 11.90 6.40 40.94
N THR A 4 11.01 6.77 40.04
CA THR A 4 10.14 5.83 39.33
C THR A 4 11.01 5.04 38.35
N GLU A 5 11.56 3.92 38.80
CA GLU A 5 12.02 2.86 37.90
C GLU A 5 10.81 2.37 37.12
N SER A 6 10.70 2.80 35.87
CA SER A 6 9.75 2.22 34.92
C SER A 6 10.23 0.80 34.62
N ASN A 7 9.85 -0.15 35.46
CA ASN A 7 10.04 -1.57 35.19
C ASN A 7 9.11 -1.97 34.04
N LYS A 8 9.56 -1.77 32.81
CA LYS A 8 8.99 -2.44 31.65
C LYS A 8 9.53 -3.87 31.66
N ASP A 9 8.78 -4.78 32.25
CA ASP A 9 9.04 -6.21 32.16
C ASP A 9 9.03 -6.62 30.68
N HIS A 10 10.22 -6.77 30.10
CA HIS A 10 10.35 -7.18 28.71
C HIS A 10 9.86 -8.62 28.58
N LYS A 11 8.91 -8.85 27.67
CA LYS A 11 8.41 -10.21 27.42
C LYS A 11 9.23 -10.87 26.34
N TYR A 12 9.98 -11.91 26.70
CA TYR A 12 10.72 -12.74 25.75
C TYR A 12 10.01 -14.08 25.57
N VAL A 13 9.77 -14.51 24.32
CA VAL A 13 9.10 -15.78 24.01
C VAL A 13 9.99 -16.61 23.11
N LYS A 14 10.53 -17.70 23.65
CA LYS A 14 11.50 -18.57 22.96
C LYS A 14 10.87 -19.32 21.79
N ASP A 15 9.68 -19.88 22.00
CA ASP A 15 8.96 -20.69 21.00
C ASP A 15 7.83 -19.88 20.36
N GLY A 16 8.09 -18.59 20.07
CA GLY A 16 7.13 -17.71 19.40
C GLY A 16 7.03 -18.01 17.90
N PRO A 17 5.98 -17.54 17.22
CA PRO A 17 5.71 -17.84 15.80
C PRO A 17 6.63 -17.05 14.83
N TRP A 18 7.88 -16.78 15.21
CA TRP A 18 8.74 -15.79 14.55
C TRP A 18 9.03 -16.15 13.09
N SER A 19 9.21 -17.44 12.80
CA SER A 19 9.45 -17.92 11.44
C SER A 19 8.20 -17.81 10.57
N GLU A 20 7.03 -18.16 11.11
CA GLU A 20 5.75 -18.02 10.40
C GLU A 20 5.45 -16.55 10.10
N LEU A 21 5.59 -15.68 11.09
CA LEU A 21 5.40 -14.24 10.92
C LEU A 21 6.39 -13.65 9.91
N TYR A 22 7.64 -14.12 9.90
CA TYR A 22 8.64 -13.71 8.92
C TYR A 22 8.19 -14.05 7.48
N VAL A 23 7.75 -15.29 7.25
CA VAL A 23 7.26 -15.73 5.93
C VAL A 23 6.03 -14.93 5.51
N LEU A 24 5.10 -14.63 6.42
CA LEU A 24 3.96 -13.76 6.12
C LEU A 24 4.39 -12.37 5.64
N THR A 25 5.41 -11.77 6.27
CA THR A 25 5.94 -10.48 5.80
C THR A 25 6.64 -10.56 4.43
N GLU A 26 7.18 -11.72 4.03
CA GLU A 26 7.69 -11.93 2.67
C GLU A 26 6.57 -11.89 1.63
N HIS A 27 5.44 -12.54 1.93
CA HIS A 27 4.27 -12.50 1.07
C HIS A 27 3.71 -11.08 0.95
N TRP A 28 3.54 -10.36 2.06
CA TRP A 28 3.09 -8.96 2.04
C TRP A 28 4.02 -8.07 1.22
N LYS A 29 5.33 -8.23 1.37
CA LYS A 29 6.30 -7.46 0.58
C LYS A 29 6.13 -7.74 -0.92
N SER A 30 6.05 -9.01 -1.31
CA SER A 30 5.86 -9.40 -2.71
C SER A 30 4.57 -8.83 -3.29
N ASP A 31 3.47 -8.88 -2.54
CA ASP A 31 2.18 -8.32 -2.96
C ASP A 31 2.24 -6.79 -3.10
N LEU A 32 2.85 -6.10 -2.14
CA LEU A 32 3.04 -4.65 -2.20
C LEU A 32 3.94 -4.21 -3.37
N GLU A 33 5.00 -4.97 -3.68
CA GLU A 33 5.83 -4.73 -4.87
C GLU A 33 5.02 -4.89 -6.16
N PHE A 34 4.17 -5.91 -6.23
CA PHE A 34 3.23 -6.08 -7.36
C PHE A 34 2.25 -4.90 -7.47
N TYR A 35 1.65 -4.46 -6.36
CA TYR A 35 0.72 -3.31 -6.37
C TYR A 35 1.42 -2.01 -6.75
N LYS A 36 2.67 -1.81 -6.33
CA LYS A 36 3.48 -0.65 -6.73
C LYS A 36 3.70 -0.61 -8.24
N ASP A 37 3.96 -1.76 -8.86
CA ASP A 37 4.11 -1.86 -10.31
C ASP A 37 2.77 -1.62 -11.04
N ASP A 38 1.66 -2.15 -10.53
CA ASP A 38 0.31 -1.92 -11.09
C ASP A 38 -0.08 -0.44 -10.99
N LEU A 39 0.19 0.22 -9.84
CA LEU A 39 -0.02 1.66 -9.68
C LEU A 39 0.80 2.48 -10.67
N ARG A 40 2.07 2.11 -10.92
CA ARG A 40 2.89 2.76 -11.95
C ARG A 40 2.28 2.60 -13.34
N PHE A 41 1.77 1.40 -13.65
CA PHE A 41 1.07 1.15 -14.92
C PHE A 41 -0.17 2.02 -15.07
N LEU A 42 -1.03 2.10 -14.04
CA LEU A 42 -2.25 2.93 -14.05
C LEU A 42 -1.92 4.42 -14.24
N HIS A 43 -0.89 4.94 -13.55
CA HIS A 43 -0.41 6.31 -13.76
C HIS A 43 -0.05 6.57 -15.23
N HIS A 44 0.72 5.68 -15.84
CA HIS A 44 1.11 5.81 -17.25
C HIS A 44 -0.08 5.69 -18.21
N LEU A 45 -1.03 4.82 -17.90
CA LEU A 45 -2.26 4.67 -18.69
C LEU A 45 -3.03 6.00 -18.73
N ILE A 46 -3.25 6.60 -17.56
CA ILE A 46 -4.00 7.84 -17.43
C ILE A 46 -3.26 9.02 -18.06
N ASP A 47 -1.94 9.13 -17.87
CA ASP A 47 -1.12 10.16 -18.52
C ASP A 47 -1.25 10.11 -20.04
N LYS A 48 -1.35 8.90 -20.61
CA LYS A 48 -1.52 8.72 -22.05
C LYS A 48 -2.87 9.25 -22.55
N TYR A 49 -3.96 8.94 -21.85
CA TYR A 49 -5.30 9.39 -22.25
C TYR A 49 -5.52 10.88 -21.99
N PHE A 50 -4.87 11.42 -20.95
CA PHE A 50 -4.94 12.84 -20.61
C PHE A 50 -4.61 13.77 -21.79
N MET A 51 -3.68 13.37 -22.68
CA MET A 51 -3.30 14.16 -23.85
C MET A 51 -4.43 14.33 -24.89
N TRP A 52 -5.46 13.49 -24.85
CA TRP A 52 -6.54 13.46 -25.84
C TRP A 52 -7.86 14.04 -25.33
N ILE A 53 -7.89 14.50 -24.07
CA ILE A 53 -9.10 15.03 -23.44
C ILE A 53 -9.35 16.46 -23.90
N THR A 54 -10.53 16.70 -24.47
CA THR A 54 -10.95 18.02 -24.92
C THR A 54 -12.03 18.63 -24.02
N LYS A 55 -12.80 17.78 -23.32
CA LYS A 55 -13.91 18.19 -22.45
C LYS A 55 -13.43 18.59 -21.04
N PRO A 56 -13.76 19.79 -20.55
CA PRO A 56 -13.35 20.25 -19.22
C PRO A 56 -13.79 19.33 -18.08
N GLU A 57 -14.99 18.75 -18.15
CA GLU A 57 -15.52 17.82 -17.16
C GLU A 57 -14.70 16.53 -17.06
N ASN A 58 -14.27 15.98 -18.20
CA ASN A 58 -13.38 14.82 -18.26
C ASN A 58 -12.00 15.13 -17.69
N LEU A 59 -11.52 16.37 -17.91
CA LEU A 59 -10.24 16.82 -17.39
C LEU A 59 -10.22 16.83 -15.86
N ASP A 60 -11.30 17.29 -15.22
CA ASP A 60 -11.39 17.35 -13.76
C ASP A 60 -11.48 15.94 -13.14
N MET A 61 -12.27 15.04 -13.75
CA MET A 61 -12.32 13.63 -13.34
C MET A 61 -10.93 12.97 -13.37
N VAL A 62 -10.13 13.24 -14.40
CA VAL A 62 -8.77 12.68 -14.48
C VAL A 62 -7.83 13.28 -13.44
N LYS A 63 -7.93 14.58 -13.15
CA LYS A 63 -7.10 15.20 -12.10
C LYS A 63 -7.36 14.53 -10.74
N GLU A 64 -8.62 14.32 -10.39
CA GLU A 64 -9.00 13.65 -9.14
C GLU A 64 -8.44 12.22 -9.08
N LEU A 65 -8.58 11.47 -10.19
CA LEU A 65 -8.04 10.13 -10.29
C LEU A 65 -6.52 10.08 -10.11
N LYS A 66 -5.78 11.03 -10.72
CA LYS A 66 -4.32 11.13 -10.58
C LYS A 66 -3.89 11.40 -9.13
N VAL A 67 -4.62 12.26 -8.41
CA VAL A 67 -4.37 12.51 -6.98
C VAL A 67 -4.56 11.23 -6.18
N GLY A 68 -5.67 10.52 -6.38
CA GLY A 68 -5.94 9.26 -5.69
C GLY A 68 -4.86 8.18 -5.92
N LEU A 69 -4.41 8.03 -7.17
CA LEU A 69 -3.32 7.11 -7.51
C LEU A 69 -1.97 7.55 -6.94
N PHE A 70 -1.71 8.85 -6.84
CA PHE A 70 -0.49 9.36 -6.22
C PHE A 70 -0.46 9.08 -4.71
N ASP A 71 -1.58 9.31 -4.03
CA ASP A 71 -1.73 9.01 -2.61
C ASP A 71 -1.57 7.52 -2.33
N LEU A 72 -2.16 6.65 -3.17
CA LEU A 72 -1.97 5.20 -3.06
C LEU A 72 -0.53 4.77 -3.29
N LYS A 73 0.16 5.38 -4.24
CA LYS A 73 1.59 5.11 -4.46
C LYS A 73 2.41 5.44 -3.22
N ASN A 74 2.15 6.57 -2.57
CA ASN A 74 2.85 6.97 -1.35
C ASN A 74 2.53 6.01 -0.18
N LYS A 75 1.26 5.64 0.00
CA LYS A 75 0.85 4.64 1.01
C LYS A 75 1.51 3.28 0.77
N CYS A 76 1.57 2.83 -0.47
CA CYS A 76 2.23 1.58 -0.84
C CYS A 76 3.73 1.61 -0.49
N GLN A 77 4.40 2.73 -0.76
CA GLN A 77 5.82 2.90 -0.46
C GLN A 77 6.08 2.94 1.06
N ASP A 78 5.26 3.67 1.82
CA ASP A 78 5.32 3.68 3.29
C ASP A 78 5.12 2.27 3.87
N LEU A 79 4.14 1.53 3.38
CA LEU A 79 3.91 0.14 3.82
C LEU A 79 5.06 -0.80 3.48
N LEU A 80 5.66 -0.67 2.29
CA LEU A 80 6.85 -1.44 1.93
C LEU A 80 8.00 -1.21 2.91
N GLU A 81 8.23 0.05 3.31
CA GLU A 81 9.27 0.41 4.26
C GLU A 81 8.99 -0.15 5.66
N LYS A 82 7.74 -0.02 6.12
CA LYS A 82 7.30 -0.59 7.41
C LYS A 82 7.42 -2.11 7.43
N VAL A 83 6.91 -2.81 6.41
CA VAL A 83 6.99 -4.28 6.30
C VAL A 83 8.44 -4.75 6.24
N GLN A 84 9.30 -4.06 5.47
CA GLN A 84 10.72 -4.42 5.38
C GLN A 84 11.46 -4.24 6.73
N ARG A 85 11.14 -3.17 7.47
CA ARG A 85 11.67 -2.96 8.82
C ARG A 85 11.22 -4.05 9.77
N HIS A 86 9.92 -4.34 9.81
CA HIS A 86 9.34 -5.39 10.66
C HIS A 86 9.90 -6.77 10.35
N ARG A 87 10.03 -7.12 9.07
CA ARG A 87 10.67 -8.38 8.63
C ARG A 87 12.11 -8.49 9.14
N THR A 88 12.85 -7.39 9.18
CA THR A 88 14.21 -7.37 9.71
C THR A 88 14.21 -7.66 11.21
N GLN A 89 13.26 -7.10 11.98
CA GLN A 89 13.08 -7.39 13.40
C GLN A 89 12.67 -8.87 13.62
N LEU A 90 11.77 -9.41 12.80
CA LEU A 90 11.38 -10.82 12.87
C LEU A 90 12.55 -11.76 12.57
N GLY A 91 13.40 -11.44 11.58
CA GLY A 91 14.61 -12.21 11.30
C GLY A 91 15.57 -12.24 12.50
N GLN A 92 15.71 -11.11 13.21
CA GLN A 92 16.47 -11.07 14.45
C GLN A 92 15.86 -11.94 15.56
N MET A 93 14.52 -11.96 15.68
CA MET A 93 13.81 -12.81 16.65
C MET A 93 13.93 -14.30 16.35
N VAL A 94 13.96 -14.69 15.07
CA VAL A 94 14.23 -16.08 14.64
C VAL A 94 15.63 -16.52 15.04
N GLU A 95 16.63 -15.64 14.89
CA GLU A 95 18.00 -15.93 15.31
C GLU A 95 18.16 -15.94 16.84
N ASP A 96 17.59 -14.95 17.53
CA ASP A 96 17.66 -14.77 18.97
C ASP A 96 16.44 -14.01 19.50
N TYR A 97 15.52 -14.75 20.12
CA TYR A 97 14.26 -14.25 20.68
C TYR A 97 14.42 -13.22 21.81
N LYS A 98 15.64 -12.96 22.29
CA LYS A 98 15.93 -11.95 23.31
C LYS A 98 16.26 -10.58 22.71
N LYS A 99 16.39 -10.47 21.39
CA LYS A 99 16.77 -9.22 20.72
C LYS A 99 15.67 -8.15 20.74
N ALA A 100 14.40 -8.53 20.94
CA ALA A 100 13.29 -7.59 21.07
C ALA A 100 12.20 -8.10 22.03
N ASP A 101 11.36 -7.17 22.49
CA ASP A 101 10.18 -7.50 23.27
C ASP A 101 9.10 -8.12 22.36
N ALA A 102 8.75 -9.38 22.64
CA ALA A 102 7.77 -10.17 21.91
C ALA A 102 6.40 -9.47 21.82
N SER A 103 5.98 -8.77 22.87
CA SER A 103 4.69 -8.08 22.87
C SER A 103 4.65 -6.89 21.93
N ILE A 104 5.79 -6.21 21.75
CA ILE A 104 5.92 -5.11 20.79
C ILE A 104 5.89 -5.66 19.37
N ILE A 105 6.65 -6.74 19.11
CA ILE A 105 6.71 -7.37 17.79
C ILE A 105 5.34 -7.90 17.35
N ILE A 106 4.62 -8.58 18.25
CA ILE A 106 3.28 -9.11 17.93
C ILE A 106 2.31 -7.96 17.62
N ARG A 107 2.28 -6.92 18.44
CA ARG A 107 1.40 -5.76 18.21
C ARG A 107 1.75 -5.00 16.94
N GLU A 108 3.04 -4.85 16.62
CA GLU A 108 3.48 -4.27 15.34
C GLU A 108 3.01 -5.13 14.17
N HIS A 109 3.08 -6.46 14.28
CA HIS A 109 2.60 -7.38 13.26
C HIS A 109 1.09 -7.26 13.01
N GLU A 110 0.29 -7.29 14.07
CA GLU A 110 -1.18 -7.15 14.00
C GLU A 110 -1.57 -5.82 13.34
N HIS A 111 -0.90 -4.73 13.73
CA HIS A 111 -1.16 -3.43 13.12
C HIS A 111 -0.81 -3.40 11.63
N LEU A 112 0.32 -3.99 11.23
CA LEU A 112 0.70 -4.08 9.83
C LEU A 112 -0.26 -4.94 9.01
N GLU A 113 -0.79 -6.02 9.58
CA GLU A 113 -1.80 -6.84 8.92
C GLU A 113 -3.05 -6.01 8.60
N GLU A 114 -3.53 -5.21 9.55
CA GLU A 114 -4.65 -4.29 9.34
C GLU A 114 -4.33 -3.23 8.28
N GLU A 115 -3.15 -2.61 8.34
CA GLU A 115 -2.74 -1.59 7.36
C GLU A 115 -2.64 -2.18 5.93
N VAL A 116 -2.07 -3.37 5.79
CA VAL A 116 -1.97 -4.09 4.50
C VAL A 116 -3.36 -4.44 3.98
N ALA A 117 -4.23 -5.02 4.80
CA ALA A 117 -5.58 -5.39 4.39
C ALA A 117 -6.41 -4.16 3.95
N HIS A 118 -6.29 -3.06 4.68
CA HIS A 118 -6.92 -1.80 4.33
C HIS A 118 -6.36 -1.23 3.03
N PHE A 119 -5.03 -1.21 2.85
CA PHE A 119 -4.41 -0.79 1.60
C PHE A 119 -4.88 -1.59 0.39
N VAL A 120 -4.94 -2.92 0.49
CA VAL A 120 -5.42 -3.80 -0.58
C VAL A 120 -6.86 -3.45 -0.98
N THR A 121 -7.70 -3.11 -0.01
CA THR A 121 -9.08 -2.69 -0.25
C THR A 121 -9.13 -1.37 -1.00
N LEU A 122 -8.36 -0.36 -0.56
CA LEU A 122 -8.28 0.94 -1.22
C LEU A 122 -7.73 0.81 -2.65
N PHE A 123 -6.65 0.05 -2.83
CA PHE A 123 -6.05 -0.23 -4.13
C PHE A 123 -7.05 -0.86 -5.10
N ARG A 124 -7.81 -1.88 -4.66
CA ARG A 124 -8.83 -2.53 -5.48
C ARG A 124 -9.95 -1.58 -5.90
N SER A 125 -10.38 -0.70 -4.99
CA SER A 125 -11.41 0.30 -5.30
C SER A 125 -10.91 1.30 -6.34
N ASN A 126 -9.74 1.88 -6.10
CA ASN A 126 -9.17 2.88 -6.99
C ASN A 126 -8.81 2.31 -8.36
N ARG A 127 -8.35 1.06 -8.43
CA ARG A 127 -8.12 0.39 -9.71
C ARG A 127 -9.41 0.26 -10.53
N LYS A 128 -10.53 -0.12 -9.90
CA LYS A 128 -11.83 -0.20 -10.59
C LYS A 128 -12.29 1.17 -11.09
N GLU A 129 -12.13 2.20 -10.26
CA GLU A 129 -12.44 3.58 -10.62
C GLU A 129 -11.58 4.07 -11.79
N ALA A 130 -10.27 3.78 -11.77
CA ALA A 130 -9.36 4.13 -12.86
C ALA A 130 -9.81 3.52 -14.20
N PHE A 131 -10.19 2.25 -14.22
CA PHE A 131 -10.72 1.60 -15.41
C PHE A 131 -12.04 2.23 -15.86
N ALA A 132 -13.00 2.42 -14.96
CA ALA A 132 -14.31 2.98 -15.30
C ALA A 132 -14.22 4.41 -15.87
N ILE A 133 -13.40 5.27 -15.26
CA ILE A 133 -13.17 6.64 -15.75
C ILE A 133 -12.47 6.60 -17.11
N THR A 134 -11.46 5.75 -17.28
CA THR A 134 -10.74 5.64 -18.55
C THR A 134 -11.66 5.16 -19.68
N GLU A 135 -12.51 4.16 -19.44
CA GLU A 135 -13.52 3.69 -20.39
C GLU A 135 -14.51 4.81 -20.76
N PHE A 136 -15.07 5.50 -19.76
CA PHE A 136 -15.99 6.62 -19.97
C PHE A 136 -15.37 7.75 -20.82
N ILE A 137 -14.11 8.08 -20.58
CA ILE A 137 -13.40 9.12 -21.35
C ILE A 137 -13.20 8.67 -22.79
N ILE A 138 -12.76 7.43 -23.02
CA ILE A 138 -12.59 6.90 -24.38
C ILE A 138 -13.92 6.97 -25.16
N ASP A 139 -15.02 6.55 -24.54
CA ASP A 139 -16.34 6.56 -25.18
C ASP A 139 -16.82 8.00 -25.44
N SER A 140 -16.69 8.89 -24.45
CA SER A 140 -17.19 10.27 -24.56
C SER A 140 -16.36 11.17 -25.48
N GLU A 141 -15.04 10.97 -25.56
CA GLU A 141 -14.15 11.70 -26.48
C GLU A 141 -14.22 11.12 -27.90
N SER A 142 -14.36 9.81 -28.07
CA SER A 142 -14.56 9.20 -29.40
C SER A 142 -15.88 9.67 -30.05
N LEU A 143 -16.96 9.76 -29.26
CA LEU A 143 -18.22 10.35 -29.70
C LEU A 143 -18.08 11.81 -30.14
N ALA A 144 -17.29 12.62 -29.41
CA ALA A 144 -17.08 14.02 -29.75
C ALA A 144 -16.34 14.18 -31.09
N ASN A 145 -15.25 13.42 -31.29
CA ASN A 145 -14.48 13.44 -32.54
C ASN A 145 -15.30 12.99 -33.76
N LEU A 146 -16.33 12.15 -33.57
CA LEU A 146 -17.26 11.74 -34.62
C LEU A 146 -18.33 12.79 -34.94
N MET A 147 -18.60 13.73 -34.04
CA MET A 147 -19.59 14.81 -34.24
C MET A 147 -18.99 16.08 -34.83
N ASP A 148 -17.66 16.21 -34.83
CA ASP A 148 -16.91 17.32 -35.43
C ASP A 148 -16.50 17.08 -36.91
N HIS A 149 -17.03 16.02 -37.53
CA HIS A 149 -16.87 15.67 -38.95
C HIS A 149 -18.23 15.59 -39.67
#